data_AF-A0A7W6PBS4-F1
#
_entry.id   AF-A0A7W6PBS4-F1
#
_cell.length_a   1.000
_cell.length_b   1.000
_cell.length_c   1.000
_cell.angle_alpha   90.00
_cell.angle_beta   90.00
_cell.angle_gamma   90.00
#
_symmetry.space_group_name_H-M   'P 1'
#
loop_
_entity.id
_entity.type
_entity.pdbx_description
1 polymer ?
#
loop_
_entity_poly.entity_id
_entity_poly.type
_entity_poly.pdbx_seq_one_letter_code
_entity_poly.pdbx_strand_id
1 'polypeptide(L)' 'MATAKQGVSLRSQVAALDALLHGRSLSLSPAQRALQKEHLEAALRTLKWMEIHAPDIRRAMAKQEGKP' A
#
# COMPACT_ATOMS: atom_id res chain seq x y z
N MET A 1 -13.11 -22.23 -15.30
CA MET A 1 -11.88 -21.84 -14.57
C MET A 1 -12.14 -20.49 -13.91
N ALA A 2 -12.39 -20.49 -12.60
CA ALA A 2 -12.59 -19.25 -11.85
C ALA A 2 -11.25 -18.55 -11.72
N THR A 3 -11.01 -17.52 -12.52
CA THR A 3 -9.95 -16.54 -12.24
C THR A 3 -10.35 -15.85 -10.94
N ALA A 4 -9.92 -16.40 -9.81
CA ALA A 4 -9.85 -15.66 -8.58
C ALA A 4 -9.15 -14.35 -8.93
N LYS A 5 -9.87 -13.22 -8.83
CA LYS A 5 -9.22 -11.92 -8.68
C LYS A 5 -8.32 -12.07 -7.47
N GLN A 6 -7.06 -12.47 -7.70
CA GLN A 6 -6.04 -12.48 -6.67
C GLN A 6 -5.77 -11.00 -6.39
N GLY A 7 -6.61 -10.41 -5.53
CA GLY A 7 -6.41 -9.07 -5.04
C GLY A 7 -5.00 -9.00 -4.48
N VAL A 8 -4.23 -8.01 -4.91
CA VAL A 8 -2.86 -7.81 -4.43
C VAL A 8 -2.95 -7.65 -2.91
N SER A 9 -2.42 -8.62 -2.17
CA SER A 9 -2.47 -8.60 -0.71
C SER A 9 -1.76 -7.35 -0.19
N LEU A 10 -2.23 -6.79 0.94
CA LEU A 10 -1.62 -5.62 1.56
C LEU A 10 -0.11 -5.85 1.80
N ARG A 11 0.26 -7.06 2.23
CA ARG A 11 1.64 -7.50 2.40
C ARG A 11 2.47 -7.43 1.13
N SER A 12 1.91 -7.85 -0.02
CA SER A 12 2.61 -7.74 -1.31
C SER A 12 2.75 -6.29 -1.78
N GLN A 13 1.81 -5.40 -1.44
CA GLN A 13 1.92 -3.97 -1.75
C GLN A 13 3.02 -3.30 -0.91
N VAL A 14 3.08 -3.61 0.39
CA VAL A 14 4.15 -3.16 1.30
C VAL A 14 5.51 -3.59 0.78
N ALA A 15 5.67 -4.87 0.41
CA ALA A 15 6.93 -5.40 -0.11
C ALA A 15 7.36 -4.75 -1.44
N ALA A 16 6.41 -4.48 -2.35
CA ALA A 16 6.70 -3.79 -3.62
C ALA A 16 7.16 -2.34 -3.39
N LEU A 17 6.53 -1.63 -2.44
CA LEU A 17 6.92 -0.27 -2.05
C LEU A 17 8.31 -0.23 -1.41
N ASP A 18 8.61 -1.16 -0.51
CA ASP A 18 9.95 -1.29 0.08
C ASP A 18 11.01 -1.59 -1.00
N ALA A 19 10.72 -2.44 -1.98
CA ALA A 19 11.63 -2.72 -3.08
C ALA A 19 11.88 -1.49 -3.97
N LEU A 20 10.86 -0.67 -4.22
CA LEU A 20 11.00 0.58 -4.97
C LEU A 20 11.79 1.65 -4.22
N LEU A 21 11.67 1.71 -2.89
CA LEU A 21 12.43 2.62 -2.03
C LEU A 21 13.93 2.32 -2.03
N HIS A 22 14.27 1.03 -2.00
CA HIS A 22 15.67 0.58 -1.94
C HIS A 22 16.26 0.30 -3.34
N GLY A 23 15.42 0.31 -4.38
CA GLY A 23 15.82 0.11 -5.76
C GLY A 23 16.58 1.31 -6.33
N ARG A 24 17.63 1.05 -7.12
CA ARG A 24 18.42 2.10 -7.76
C ARG A 24 17.71 2.60 -9.02
N SER A 25 17.04 3.76 -8.94
CA SER A 25 16.45 4.40 -10.12
C SER A 25 17.52 5.19 -10.90
N LEU A 26 17.97 4.65 -12.02
CA LEU A 26 19.07 5.19 -12.84
C LEU A 26 18.65 6.41 -13.69
N SER A 27 17.34 6.64 -13.90
CA SER A 27 16.83 7.65 -14.82
C SER A 27 16.36 8.96 -14.16
N LEU A 28 16.33 9.03 -12.83
CA LEU A 28 15.75 10.18 -12.12
C LEU A 28 16.80 11.21 -11.69
N SER A 29 16.45 12.49 -11.81
CA SER A 29 17.21 13.58 -11.23
C SER A 29 17.20 13.50 -9.69
N PRO A 30 18.16 14.15 -8.99
CA PRO A 30 18.21 14.11 -7.52
C PRO A 30 16.92 14.59 -6.85
N ALA A 31 16.30 15.67 -7.36
CA ALA A 31 15.04 16.19 -6.84
C ALA A 31 13.87 15.21 -7.07
N GLN A 32 13.81 14.57 -8.24
CA GLN A 32 12.80 13.56 -8.53
C GLN A 32 12.97 12.31 -7.65
N ARG A 33 14.21 11.92 -7.32
CA ARG A 33 14.45 10.83 -6.37
C ARG A 33 14.01 11.18 -4.95
N ALA A 34 14.28 12.40 -4.49
CA ALA A 34 13.83 12.85 -3.17
C ALA A 34 12.30 12.83 -3.07
N LEU A 35 11.62 13.41 -4.06
CA LEU A 35 10.16 13.42 -4.13
C LEU A 35 9.58 12.00 -4.23
N GLN A 36 10.17 11.14 -5.06
CA GLN A 36 9.75 9.74 -5.16
C GLN A 36 9.91 9.02 -3.81
N LYS A 37 11.02 9.22 -3.11
CA LYS A 37 11.27 8.62 -1.80
C LYS A 37 10.22 9.08 -0.79
N GLU A 38 9.92 10.38 -0.71
CA GLU A 38 8.88 10.92 0.17
C GLU A 38 7.50 10.30 -0.10
N HIS A 39 7.09 10.21 -1.37
CA HIS A 39 5.80 9.59 -1.73
C HIS A 39 5.75 8.11 -1.38
N LEU A 40 6.83 7.36 -1.64
CA LEU A 40 6.88 5.94 -1.30
C LEU A 40 6.90 5.72 0.22
N GLU A 41 7.60 6.54 0.99
CA GLU A 41 7.59 6.49 2.46
C GLU A 41 6.20 6.79 3.03
N ALA A 42 5.50 7.80 2.49
CA ALA A 42 4.14 8.14 2.88
C ALA A 42 3.18 6.96 2.59
N ALA A 43 3.25 6.40 1.38
CA ALA A 43 2.44 5.25 1.00
C ALA A 43 2.72 4.04 1.91
N LEU A 44 3.99 3.75 2.21
CA LEU A 44 4.38 2.67 3.10
C LEU A 44 3.80 2.87 4.52
N ARG A 45 3.87 4.09 5.06
CA ARG A 45 3.28 4.42 6.37
C ARG A 45 1.77 4.20 6.38
N THR A 46 1.07 4.64 5.33
CA THR A 46 -0.37 4.42 5.18
C THR A 46 -0.71 2.93 5.13
N LEU A 47 0.02 2.13 4.34
CA LEU A 47 -0.24 0.70 4.26
C LEU A 47 0.03 -0.03 5.58
N LYS A 48 1.09 0.35 6.32
CA LYS A 48 1.37 -0.20 7.65
C LYS A 48 0.28 0.18 8.66
N TRP A 49 -0.19 1.42 8.63
CA TRP A 49 -1.33 1.85 9.45
C TRP A 49 -2.59 1.04 9.13
N MET A 50 -2.88 0.82 7.84
CA MET A 50 -4.00 -0.02 7.41
C MET A 50 -3.84 -1.48 7.82
N GLU A 51 -2.62 -2.02 7.88
CA GLU A 51 -2.36 -3.39 8.34
C GLU A 51 -2.68 -3.53 9.82
N ILE A 52 -2.21 -2.58 10.64
CA ILE A 52 -2.47 -2.53 12.09
C ILE A 52 -3.98 -2.39 12.36
N HIS A 53 -4.67 -1.54 11.59
CA HIS A 53 -6.08 -1.26 11.78
C HIS A 53 -7.01 -2.08 10.86
N ALA A 54 -6.49 -3.09 10.17
CA ALA A 54 -7.28 -3.92 9.27
C ALA A 54 -8.55 -4.53 9.93
N PRO A 55 -8.51 -4.98 11.20
CA PRO A 55 -9.71 -5.48 11.87
C PRO A 55 -10.79 -4.41 12.07
N ASP A 56 -10.38 -3.20 12.44
CA ASP A 56 -11.29 -2.08 12.71
C ASP A 56 -11.88 -1.52 11.42
N ILE A 57 -11.06 -1.42 10.36
CA ILE A 57 -11.51 -1.05 9.01
C ILE A 57 -12.55 -2.07 8.51
N ARG A 58 -12.29 -3.37 8.64
CA ARG A 58 -13.27 -4.41 8.25
C ARG A 58 -14.56 -4.30 9.05
N ARG A 59 -14.49 -4.07 10.36
CA ARG A 59 -15.66 -3.85 11.21
C ARG A 59 -16.44 -2.59 10.81
N ALA A 60 -15.75 -1.51 10.47
CA ALA A 60 -16.38 -0.27 10.02
C ALA A 60 -17.05 -0.43 8.65
N MET A 61 -16.41 -1.12 7.71
CA MET A 61 -16.96 -1.42 6.38
C MET A 61 -18.20 -2.32 6.47
N ALA A 62 -18.14 -3.39 7.28
CA ALA A 62 -19.29 -4.27 7.49
C ALA A 62 -20.49 -3.55 8.16
N LYS A 63 -20.22 -2.55 9.01
CA LYS A 63 -21.28 -1.69 9.58
C LYS A 63 -21.91 -0.74 8.57
N GLN A 64 -21.20 -0.36 7.49
CA GLN A 64 -21.76 0.46 6.42
C GLN A 64 -22.63 -0.37 5.46
N GLU A 65 -22.27 -1.63 5.21
CA GLU A 65 -23.06 -2.55 4.37
C GLU A 65 -24.32 -3.08 5.07
N GLY A 66 -24.39 -3.00 6.41
CA GLY A 66 -25.52 -3.44 7.23
C GLY A 66 -26.49 -2.34 7.66
N LYS A 67 -26.48 -1.16 7.02
CA LYS A 67 -27.46 -0.11 7.29
C LYS A 67 -28.72 -0.34 6.42
N PRO A 68 -29.93 -0.45 7.01
CA PRO A 68 -31.17 -0.60 6.26
C PRO A 68 -31.48 0.62 5.38
#